data_AF-A0AA41VHQ5-F1
#
_entry.id   AF-A0AA41VHQ5-F1
#
_cell.length_a   1.000
_cell.length_b   1.000
_cell.length_c   1.000
_cell.angle_alpha   90.00
_cell.angle_beta   90.00
_cell.angle_gamma   90.00
#
_symmetry.space_group_name_H-M   'P 1'
#
loop_
_entity.id
_entity.type
_entity.pdbx_description
1 polymer ?
#
loop_
_entity_poly.entity_id
_entity_poly.type
_entity_poly.pdbx_seq_one_letter_code
_entity_poly.pdbx_strand_id
1 'polypeptide(L)'
;YWDLVWGGPGGKGGFDVIKGTSFEVIQEDEEQVELSFKRTWDSSQTDAVPLNIDKRFVMLRGCSGFYSYAIYEHMDTWPAFGIAETRIAFKLSKDKFQYMAIADNRQRVMPMPDDRLPSRGQALAYPEAVLLVNPINPDLKGE
;
A
#
# COMPACT_ATOMS: atom_id res chain seq x y z
N TYR A 1 4.04 -2.37 1.54
CA TYR A 1 4.74 -1.14 1.93
C TYR A 1 3.74 -0.01 2.00
N TRP A 2 4.09 1.06 2.70
CA TRP A 2 3.29 2.27 2.79
C TRP A 2 4.02 3.38 2.07
N ASP A 3 3.32 4.14 1.26
CA ASP A 3 3.89 5.24 0.50
C ASP A 3 2.89 6.40 0.36
N LEU A 4 3.43 7.57 0.04
CA LEU A 4 2.68 8.78 -0.16
C LEU A 4 3.27 9.61 -1.31
N VAL A 5 2.38 10.29 -2.03
CA VAL A 5 2.72 11.31 -3.02
C VAL A 5 2.28 12.65 -2.47
N TRP A 6 3.22 13.58 -2.31
CA TRP A 6 2.99 14.86 -1.65
C TRP A 6 3.66 16.03 -2.38
N GLY A 7 3.17 17.23 -2.15
CA GLY A 7 3.70 18.46 -2.73
C GLY A 7 3.61 19.65 -1.77
N GLY A 8 4.74 20.27 -1.47
CA GLY A 8 4.87 21.52 -0.74
C GLY A 8 5.01 22.75 -1.64
N PRO A 9 4.99 23.96 -1.05
CA PRO A 9 5.21 25.23 -1.74
C PRO A 9 6.51 25.23 -2.56
N GLY A 10 6.48 25.89 -3.72
CA GLY A 10 7.64 26.01 -4.60
C GLY A 10 8.00 24.72 -5.36
N GLY A 11 7.07 23.76 -5.47
CA GLY A 11 7.27 22.53 -6.22
C GLY A 11 8.13 21.49 -5.51
N LYS A 12 8.40 21.67 -4.20
CA LYS A 12 9.05 20.66 -3.37
C LYS A 12 8.09 19.50 -3.12
N GLY A 13 8.60 18.28 -2.99
CA GLY A 13 7.79 17.10 -2.72
C GLY A 13 8.12 15.95 -3.66
N GLY A 14 7.34 14.88 -3.60
CA GLY A 14 7.56 13.70 -4.42
C GLY A 14 6.97 12.44 -3.81
N PHE A 15 7.61 11.33 -4.13
CA PHE A 15 7.25 10.00 -3.65
C PHE A 15 8.03 9.66 -2.38
N ASP A 16 7.33 9.42 -1.28
CA ASP A 16 7.93 9.11 0.01
C ASP A 16 7.46 7.72 0.47
N VAL A 17 8.42 6.82 0.65
CA VAL A 17 8.18 5.50 1.22
C VAL A 17 8.30 5.60 2.73
N ILE A 18 7.20 5.35 3.43
CA ILE A 18 7.13 5.49 4.88
C ILE A 18 7.93 4.38 5.56
N LYS A 19 9.12 4.73 6.03
CA LYS A 19 9.98 3.86 6.84
C LYS A 19 9.90 4.30 8.31
N GLY A 20 9.45 3.41 9.18
CA GLY A 20 9.47 3.68 10.62
C GLY A 20 10.92 3.67 11.11
N THR A 21 11.25 4.63 11.97
CA THR A 21 12.56 4.77 12.63
C THR A 21 12.53 4.29 14.07
N SER A 22 11.35 4.13 14.66
CA SER A 22 11.15 3.53 15.98
C SER A 22 10.02 2.51 15.96
N PHE A 23 10.11 1.55 16.88
CA PHE A 23 9.17 0.46 17.09
C PHE A 23 8.69 0.47 18.53
N GLU A 24 7.40 0.20 18.75
CA GLU A 24 6.78 0.13 20.07
C GLU A 24 5.65 -0.92 20.06
N VAL A 25 5.53 -1.68 21.15
CA VAL A 25 4.35 -2.52 21.42
C VAL A 25 3.36 -1.68 22.22
N ILE A 26 2.20 -1.42 21.65
CA ILE A 26 1.19 -0.51 22.23
C ILE A 26 0.27 -1.27 23.17
N GLN A 27 -0.06 -2.50 22.79
CA GLN A 27 -0.87 -3.40 23.58
C GLN A 27 -0.43 -4.83 23.29
N GLU A 28 -0.33 -5.63 24.34
CA GLU A 28 -0.06 -7.06 24.26
C GLU A 28 -0.78 -7.73 25.43
N ASP A 29 -1.81 -8.52 25.09
CA ASP A 29 -2.56 -9.33 26.03
C ASP A 29 -3.01 -10.64 25.37
N GLU A 30 -3.85 -11.41 26.05
CA GLU A 30 -4.31 -12.71 25.55
C GLU A 30 -5.15 -12.60 24.27
N GLU A 31 -5.77 -11.45 24.01
CA GLU A 31 -6.72 -11.28 22.91
C GLU A 31 -6.12 -10.51 21.73
N GLN A 32 -5.13 -9.63 21.96
CA GLN A 32 -4.51 -8.87 20.88
C GLN A 32 -3.04 -8.49 21.09
N VAL A 33 -2.39 -8.19 19.96
CA VAL A 33 -1.12 -7.48 19.90
C VAL A 33 -1.25 -6.29 18.94
N GLU A 34 -0.90 -5.10 19.40
CA GLU A 34 -0.80 -3.89 18.57
C GLU A 34 0.65 -3.39 18.52
N LEU A 35 1.15 -3.25 17.29
CA LEU A 35 2.50 -2.81 17.00
C LEU A 35 2.49 -1.43 16.33
N SER A 36 3.46 -0.61 16.71
CA SER A 36 3.70 0.74 16.20
C SER A 36 5.03 0.81 15.46
N PHE A 37 5.03 1.51 14.33
CA PHE A 37 6.24 1.90 13.62
C PHE A 37 6.17 3.39 13.31
N LYS A 38 6.83 4.20 14.14
CA LYS A 38 6.78 5.66 14.07
C LYS A 38 7.93 6.23 13.23
N ARG A 39 7.66 7.34 12.55
CA ARG A 39 8.64 8.23 11.95
C ARG A 39 8.28 9.65 12.34
N THR A 40 9.20 10.34 13.01
CA THR A 40 9.07 11.77 13.29
C THR A 40 9.69 12.55 12.13
N TRP A 41 9.04 13.64 11.70
CA TRP A 41 9.63 14.51 10.69
C TRP A 41 10.73 15.39 11.29
N ASP A 42 11.82 15.54 10.55
CA ASP A 42 12.89 16.48 10.84
C ASP A 42 12.99 17.50 9.70
N SER A 43 13.00 18.78 10.05
CA SER A 43 13.17 19.91 9.13
C SER A 43 14.43 19.86 8.26
N SER A 44 15.45 19.09 8.65
CA SER A 44 16.64 18.85 7.84
C SER A 44 16.39 17.93 6.63
N GLN A 45 15.30 17.15 6.66
CA GLN A 45 14.90 16.25 5.58
C GLN A 45 14.21 17.02 4.45
N THR A 46 14.60 16.70 3.21
CA THR A 46 14.08 17.41 2.01
C THR A 46 13.16 16.53 1.15
N ASP A 47 13.22 15.22 1.36
CA ASP A 47 12.51 14.17 0.64
C ASP A 47 11.37 13.53 1.46
N ALA A 48 11.23 13.89 2.74
CA ALA A 48 10.17 13.43 3.61
C ALA A 48 9.06 14.48 3.74
N VAL A 49 7.81 14.03 3.69
CA VAL A 49 6.64 14.88 3.97
C VAL A 49 6.73 15.41 5.41
N PRO A 50 6.33 16.66 5.68
CA PRO A 50 6.35 17.22 7.03
C PRO A 50 5.22 16.64 7.88
N LEU A 51 5.31 15.35 8.21
CA LEU A 51 4.36 14.61 9.05
C LEU A 51 5.11 13.69 10.02
N ASN A 52 4.63 13.68 11.26
CA ASN A 52 4.79 12.53 12.12
C ASN A 52 3.86 11.43 11.60
N ILE A 53 4.39 10.23 11.42
CA ILE A 53 3.63 9.10 10.89
C ILE A 53 3.80 7.91 11.83
N ASP A 54 2.69 7.36 12.29
CA ASP A 54 2.67 6.13 13.09
C ASP A 54 1.89 5.06 12.35
N LYS A 55 2.58 4.02 11.86
CA LYS A 55 1.93 2.88 11.23
C LYS A 55 1.62 1.83 12.28
N ARG A 56 0.37 1.41 12.32
CA ARG A 56 -0.18 0.48 13.31
C ARG A 56 -0.55 -0.84 12.65
N PHE A 57 -0.25 -1.92 13.33
CA PHE A 57 -0.65 -3.27 12.94
C PHE A 57 -1.25 -3.96 14.15
N VAL A 58 -2.44 -4.52 13.99
CA VAL A 58 -3.17 -5.20 15.07
C VAL A 58 -3.45 -6.63 14.65
N MET A 59 -3.05 -7.58 15.49
CA MET A 59 -3.35 -9.00 15.34
C MET A 59 -4.28 -9.42 16.48
N LEU A 60 -5.40 -10.06 16.13
CA LEU A 60 -6.37 -10.55 17.11
C LEU A 60 -6.29 -12.06 17.22
N ARG A 61 -6.43 -12.57 18.45
CA ARG A 61 -6.47 -14.01 18.72
C ARG A 61 -7.61 -14.65 17.93
N GLY A 62 -7.33 -15.82 17.36
CA GLY A 62 -8.32 -16.60 16.60
C GLY A 62 -8.68 -16.04 15.23
N CYS A 63 -8.12 -14.90 14.80
CA CYS A 63 -8.40 -14.31 13.49
C CYS A 63 -7.30 -14.63 12.48
N SER A 64 -7.69 -15.08 11.28
CA SER A 64 -6.78 -15.29 10.14
C SER A 64 -6.57 -13.98 9.39
N GLY A 65 -5.73 -13.09 9.94
CA GLY A 65 -5.41 -11.80 9.34
C GLY A 65 -4.87 -10.79 10.34
N PHE A 66 -4.75 -9.54 9.90
CA PHE A 66 -4.39 -8.41 10.74
C PHE A 66 -5.09 -7.15 10.25
N TYR A 67 -5.32 -6.22 11.16
CA TYR A 67 -5.75 -4.87 10.84
C TYR A 67 -4.53 -3.96 10.72
N SER A 68 -4.63 -2.92 9.90
CA SER A 68 -3.59 -1.91 9.82
C SER A 68 -4.20 -0.54 9.55
N TYR A 69 -3.63 0.47 10.18
CA TYR A 69 -4.00 1.87 10.00
C TYR A 69 -2.77 2.74 10.21
N ALA A 70 -2.86 4.02 9.85
CA ALA A 70 -1.80 4.98 10.10
C ALA A 70 -2.37 6.26 10.70
N ILE A 71 -1.61 6.84 11.62
CA ILE A 71 -1.89 8.15 12.22
C ILE A 71 -0.91 9.13 11.60
N TYR A 72 -1.43 10.23 11.06
CA TYR A 72 -0.66 11.33 10.47
C TYR A 72 -0.88 12.58 11.31
N GLU A 73 0.20 13.14 11.84
CA GLU A 73 0.17 14.34 12.67
C GLU A 73 1.03 15.43 12.02
N HIS A 74 0.39 16.58 11.77
CA HIS A 74 1.02 17.80 11.26
C HIS A 74 1.01 18.85 12.37
N MET A 75 2.16 19.46 12.65
CA MET A 75 2.26 20.52 13.65
C MET A 75 1.96 21.88 13.02
N ASP A 76 1.31 22.77 13.77
CA ASP A 76 0.93 24.12 13.29
C ASP A 76 2.11 24.97 12.79
N THR A 77 3.31 24.70 13.29
CA THR A 77 4.54 25.44 12.92
C THR A 77 5.25 24.84 11.70
N TRP A 78 4.79 23.72 11.17
CA TRP A 78 5.46 23.02 10.08
C TRP A 78 5.01 23.52 8.71
N PRO A 79 5.85 23.36 7.67
CA PRO A 79 5.50 23.79 6.32
C PRO A 79 4.17 23.21 5.85
N ALA A 80 3.38 24.02 5.16
CA ALA A 80 2.17 23.55 4.48
C ALA A 80 2.55 22.60 3.33
N PHE A 81 1.65 21.67 3.00
CA PHE A 81 1.79 20.75 1.88
C PHE A 81 0.41 20.18 1.49
N GLY A 82 0.34 19.55 0.33
CA GLY A 82 -0.79 18.75 -0.13
C GLY A 82 -0.42 17.27 -0.25
N ILE A 83 -1.39 16.39 -0.01
CA ILE A 83 -1.28 14.95 -0.23
C ILE A 83 -2.11 14.61 -1.46
N ALA A 84 -1.46 14.04 -2.48
CA ALA A 84 -2.14 13.55 -3.68
C ALA A 84 -2.53 12.07 -3.53
N GLU A 85 -1.68 11.28 -2.86
CA GLU A 85 -1.92 9.86 -2.62
C GLU A 85 -1.36 9.46 -1.26
N THR A 86 -2.10 8.61 -0.54
CA THR A 86 -1.53 7.76 0.50
C THR A 86 -2.08 6.36 0.34
N ARG A 87 -1.22 5.35 0.41
CA ARG A 87 -1.65 3.96 0.23
C ARG A 87 -0.82 2.98 1.03
N ILE A 88 -1.43 1.82 1.22
CA ILE A 88 -0.78 0.58 1.61
C ILE A 88 -0.84 -0.40 0.43
N ALA A 89 0.31 -0.92 0.04
CA ALA A 89 0.43 -1.88 -1.06
C ALA A 89 0.99 -3.21 -0.57
N PHE A 90 0.26 -4.32 -0.77
CA PHE A 90 0.72 -5.66 -0.45
C PHE A 90 1.28 -6.35 -1.68
N LYS A 91 2.58 -6.69 -1.65
CA LYS A 91 3.25 -7.46 -2.69
C LYS A 91 3.21 -8.94 -2.31
N LEU A 92 2.13 -9.61 -2.69
CA LEU A 92 1.92 -11.02 -2.38
C LEU A 92 2.70 -11.93 -3.33
N SER A 93 3.02 -13.13 -2.86
CA SER A 93 3.75 -14.13 -3.65
C SER A 93 2.87 -14.69 -4.75
N LYS A 94 3.28 -14.53 -6.02
CA LYS A 94 2.45 -14.91 -7.18
C LYS A 94 2.17 -16.42 -7.29
N ASP A 95 3.02 -17.24 -6.70
CA ASP A 95 2.87 -18.71 -6.59
C ASP A 95 1.83 -19.14 -5.53
N LYS A 96 1.51 -18.27 -4.56
CA LYS A 96 0.58 -18.58 -3.46
C LYS A 96 -0.75 -17.84 -3.56
N PHE A 97 -0.73 -16.64 -4.12
CA PHE A 97 -1.88 -15.73 -4.15
C PHE A 97 -2.34 -15.48 -5.58
N GLN A 98 -3.09 -16.44 -6.13
CA GLN A 98 -3.70 -16.38 -7.46
C GLN A 98 -5.18 -15.97 -7.41
N TYR A 99 -5.65 -15.61 -6.22
CA TYR A 99 -7.05 -15.37 -5.93
C TYR A 99 -7.19 -14.14 -5.05
N MET A 100 -8.26 -13.37 -5.25
CA MET A 100 -8.62 -12.23 -4.44
C MET A 100 -10.04 -12.43 -3.90
N ALA A 101 -10.19 -12.35 -2.59
CA ALA A 101 -11.47 -12.29 -1.90
C ALA A 101 -11.60 -10.93 -1.22
N ILE A 102 -12.65 -10.17 -1.58
CA ILE A 102 -12.97 -8.87 -0.97
C ILE A 102 -14.13 -9.03 0.02
N ALA A 103 -15.09 -9.88 -0.32
CA ALA A 103 -16.24 -10.27 0.50
C ALA A 103 -16.70 -11.67 0.12
N ASP A 104 -17.58 -12.29 0.90
CA ASP A 104 -18.09 -13.65 0.64
C ASP A 104 -18.65 -13.83 -0.78
N ASN A 105 -19.31 -12.80 -1.31
CA ASN A 105 -19.89 -12.77 -2.65
C ASN A 105 -19.01 -12.08 -3.71
N ARG A 106 -17.82 -11.58 -3.33
CA ARG A 106 -16.94 -10.82 -4.21
C ARG A 106 -15.55 -11.41 -4.15
N GLN A 107 -15.37 -12.44 -4.95
CA GLN A 107 -14.12 -13.17 -5.02
C GLN A 107 -13.82 -13.53 -6.47
N ARG A 108 -12.54 -13.52 -6.88
CA ARG A 108 -12.15 -13.86 -8.25
C ARG A 108 -10.73 -14.40 -8.34
N VAL A 109 -10.49 -15.22 -9.35
CA VAL A 109 -9.11 -15.54 -9.80
C VAL A 109 -8.51 -14.27 -10.38
N MET A 110 -7.27 -13.97 -10.01
CA MET A 110 -6.57 -12.78 -10.50
C MET A 110 -5.71 -13.14 -11.72
N PRO A 111 -5.66 -12.29 -12.76
CA PRO A 111 -4.68 -12.44 -13.82
C PRO A 111 -3.27 -12.29 -13.25
N MET A 112 -2.33 -13.00 -13.85
CA MET A 112 -0.93 -12.96 -13.45
C MET A 112 -0.24 -11.75 -14.09
N PRO A 113 0.81 -11.19 -13.48
CA PRO A 113 1.60 -10.13 -14.12
C PRO A 113 2.11 -10.54 -15.52
N ASP A 114 2.46 -11.81 -15.67
CA ASP A 114 2.92 -12.42 -16.93
C ASP A 114 1.85 -12.41 -18.04
N ASP A 115 0.56 -12.35 -17.70
CA ASP A 115 -0.54 -12.26 -18.68
C ASP A 115 -0.55 -10.94 -19.45
N ARG A 116 0.09 -9.91 -18.91
CA ARG A 116 0.23 -8.60 -19.54
C ARG A 116 1.41 -8.50 -20.51
N LEU A 117 2.24 -9.54 -20.64
CA LEU A 117 3.37 -9.54 -21.56
C LEU A 117 2.88 -9.47 -23.02
N PRO A 118 3.62 -8.84 -23.95
CA PRO A 118 3.18 -8.67 -25.34
C PRO A 118 2.85 -9.97 -26.10
N SER A 119 3.39 -11.11 -25.66
CA SER A 119 3.07 -12.44 -26.23
C SER A 119 1.75 -13.03 -25.73
N ARG A 120 1.15 -12.44 -24.69
CA ARG A 120 -0.03 -12.95 -23.97
C ARG A 120 -1.16 -11.92 -23.89
N GLY A 121 -0.84 -10.63 -23.89
CA GLY A 121 -1.78 -9.54 -23.83
C GLY A 121 -1.50 -8.45 -24.87
N GLN A 122 -2.51 -7.63 -25.11
CA GLN A 122 -2.47 -6.50 -26.04
C GLN A 122 -2.81 -5.21 -25.30
N ALA A 123 -1.87 -4.28 -25.24
CA ALA A 123 -2.14 -2.94 -24.73
C ALA A 123 -3.22 -2.25 -25.59
N LEU A 124 -4.16 -1.59 -24.92
CA LEU A 124 -5.23 -0.82 -25.55
C LEU A 124 -4.79 0.65 -25.67
N ALA A 125 -5.75 1.58 -25.58
CA ALA A 125 -5.46 3.01 -25.66
C ALA A 125 -4.52 3.53 -24.55
N TYR A 126 -4.48 2.83 -23.40
CA TYR A 126 -3.63 3.18 -22.26
C TYR A 126 -2.73 2.00 -21.90
N PRO A 127 -1.46 2.23 -21.51
CA PRO A 127 -0.53 1.15 -21.18
C PRO A 127 -0.98 0.33 -19.95
N GLU A 128 -1.79 0.91 -19.07
CA GLU A 128 -2.39 0.23 -17.92
C GLU A 128 -3.53 -0.71 -18.33
N ALA A 129 -4.21 -0.43 -19.45
CA ALA A 129 -5.31 -1.22 -19.99
C ALA A 129 -4.80 -2.25 -21.00
N VAL A 130 -4.82 -3.53 -20.62
CA VAL A 130 -4.28 -4.63 -21.43
C VAL A 130 -5.35 -5.71 -21.58
N LEU A 131 -5.74 -5.99 -22.81
CA LEU A 131 -6.62 -7.10 -23.18
C LEU A 131 -5.85 -8.42 -23.07
N LEU A 132 -6.41 -9.40 -22.37
CA LEU A 132 -5.84 -10.73 -22.17
C LEU A 132 -6.21 -11.64 -23.36
N VAL A 133 -5.29 -11.74 -24.33
CA VAL A 133 -5.52 -12.49 -25.58
C VAL A 133 -5.22 -13.98 -25.42
N ASN A 134 -4.18 -14.32 -24.65
CA ASN A 134 -3.74 -15.68 -24.39
C ASN A 134 -3.30 -15.83 -22.92
N PRO A 135 -4.19 -15.66 -21.91
CA PRO A 135 -3.83 -15.71 -20.48
C PRO A 135 -3.40 -17.10 -19.98
N ILE A 136 -2.76 -17.18 -18.81
CA ILE A 136 -2.30 -18.42 -18.17
C ILE A 136 -3.52 -19.24 -17.76
N ASN A 137 -4.52 -18.57 -17.18
CA ASN A 137 -5.84 -19.14 -16.99
C ASN A 137 -6.72 -18.80 -18.22
N PRO A 138 -7.11 -19.79 -19.05
CA PRO A 138 -7.92 -19.54 -20.25
C PRO A 138 -9.26 -18.87 -19.99
N ASP A 139 -9.83 -19.02 -18.78
CA ASP A 139 -11.13 -18.43 -18.41
C ASP A 139 -11.10 -16.89 -18.39
N LEU A 140 -9.91 -16.31 -18.25
CA LEU A 140 -9.71 -14.85 -18.24
C LEU A 140 -9.56 -14.26 -19.65
N LYS A 141 -9.68 -15.07 -20.71
CA LYS A 141 -9.45 -14.61 -22.07
C LYS A 141 -10.53 -13.61 -22.49
N GLY A 142 -10.09 -12.46 -22.98
CA GLY A 142 -10.96 -11.37 -23.40
C GLY A 142 -11.28 -10.35 -22.31
N GLU A 143 -10.81 -10.56 -21.08
CA GLU A 143 -10.75 -9.50 -20.05
C GLU A 143 -9.70 -8.43 -20.38
#